data_AF-A0A9E4C5I9-F1
#
_entry.id   AF-A0A9E4C5I9-F1
#
_cell.length_a   1.000
_cell.length_b   1.000
_cell.length_c   1.000
_cell.angle_alpha   90.00
_cell.angle_beta   90.00
_cell.angle_gamma   90.00
#
_symmetry.space_group_name_H-M   'P 1'
#
loop_
_entity.id
_entity.type
_entity.pdbx_description
1 polymer ?
#
loop_
_entity_poly.entity_id
_entity_poly.type
_entity_poly.pdbx_seq_one_letter_code
_entity_poly.pdbx_strand_id
1 'polypeptide(L)' 'MTTRCESICLKLILKGGALSRIAVAPVLIEEDGSPRILGEEEPEAAEILGTLESLSGKLGTQIDISGAEGLVVL' A
#
# COMPACT_ATOMS: atom_id res chain seq x y z
N MET A 1 -5.36 -6.04 24.92
CA MET A 1 -5.27 -6.05 23.45
C MET A 1 -5.19 -4.59 23.03
N THR A 2 -4.00 -4.13 22.69
CA THR A 2 -3.82 -2.80 22.09
C THR A 2 -4.07 -2.96 20.59
N THR A 3 -5.07 -2.25 20.08
CA THR A 3 -5.52 -2.39 18.70
C THR A 3 -4.59 -1.60 17.80
N ARG A 4 -3.56 -2.25 17.26
CA ARG A 4 -2.80 -1.69 16.13
C ARG A 4 -3.72 -1.69 14.90
N CYS A 5 -3.74 -0.58 14.16
CA CYS A 5 -4.50 -0.49 12.92
C CYS A 5 -3.54 -0.64 11.74
N GLU A 6 -3.80 -1.64 10.90
CA GLU A 6 -3.16 -1.77 9.59
C GLU A 6 -3.82 -0.80 8.62
N SER A 7 -3.01 -0.11 7.83
CA SER A 7 -3.45 0.89 6.86
C SER A 7 -2.54 0.89 5.64
N ILE A 8 -2.90 1.69 4.64
CA ILE A 8 -2.08 1.91 3.44
C ILE A 8 -1.94 3.41 3.19
N CYS A 9 -0.73 3.84 2.83
CA CYS A 9 -0.50 5.17 2.29
C CYS A 9 -0.68 5.14 0.78
N LEU A 10 -1.46 6.07 0.23
CA LEU A 10 -1.63 6.26 -1.22
C LEU A 10 -0.96 7.54 -1.67
N LYS A 11 0.00 7.42 -2.60
CA LYS A 11 0.57 8.55 -3.32
C LYS A 11 0.00 8.59 -4.73
N LEU A 12 -0.81 9.62 -4.99
CA LEU A 12 -1.46 9.85 -6.28
C LEU A 12 -0.57 10.76 -7.14
N ILE A 13 -0.28 10.34 -8.37
CA ILE A 13 0.54 11.11 -9.31
C ILE A 13 -0.34 11.55 -10.47
N LEU A 14 -0.48 12.86 -10.62
CA LEU A 14 -1.30 13.48 -11.67
C LEU A 14 -0.41 13.93 -12.85
N LYS A 15 -0.90 13.72 -14.08
CA LYS A 15 -0.29 14.23 -15.31
C LYS A 15 -1.36 14.93 -16.14
N GLY A 16 -1.16 16.22 -16.42
CA GLY A 16 -2.14 17.02 -17.17
C GLY A 16 -3.52 17.12 -16.50
N GLY A 17 -3.58 17.03 -15.17
CA GLY A 17 -4.83 17.06 -14.41
C GLY A 17 -5.54 15.70 -14.27
N ALA A 18 -5.06 14.65 -14.96
CA ALA A 18 -5.58 13.29 -14.82
C ALA A 18 -4.70 12.44 -13.90
N LEU A 19 -5.31 11.49 -13.19
CA LEU A 19 -4.57 10.48 -12.42
C LEU A 19 -3.81 9.57 -13.39
N SER A 20 -2.50 9.42 -13.15
CA SER A 20 -1.60 8.67 -14.03
C SER A 20 -0.94 7.48 -13.34
N ARG A 21 -0.67 7.59 -12.04
CA ARG A 21 -0.11 6.51 -11.22
C ARG A 21 -0.60 6.59 -9.78
N ILE A 22 -0.65 5.43 -9.13
CA ILE A 22 -0.93 5.28 -7.70
C ILE A 22 0.20 4.43 -7.12
N ALA A 23 0.98 5.00 -6.18
CA ALA A 23 1.89 4.22 -5.36
C ALA A 23 1.23 3.93 -4.01
N VAL A 24 1.45 2.72 -3.50
CA VAL A 24 0.84 2.18 -2.29
C VAL A 24 1.96 1.67 -1.39
N ALA A 25 1.94 2.02 -0.11
CA ALA A 25 2.85 1.46 0.89
C ALA A 25 2.07 1.01 2.14
N PRO A 26 2.35 -0.16 2.71
CA PRO A 26 1.76 -0.59 3.97
C PRO A 26 2.17 0.34 5.11
N VAL A 27 1.23 0.64 6.00
CA VAL A 27 1.42 1.54 7.14
C VAL A 27 0.84 0.92 8.39
N LEU A 28 1.59 0.99 9.47
CA LEU A 28 1.11 0.72 10.82
C LEU A 28 0.78 2.04 11.51
N ILE A 29 -0.40 2.13 12.12
CA ILE A 29 -0.73 3.23 13.04
C ILE A 29 -0.34 2.80 14.45
N GLU A 30 0.64 3.50 15.02
CA GLU A 30 1.13 3.27 16.38
C GLU A 30 0.12 3.76 17.43
N GLU A 31 0.36 3.45 18.71
CA GLU A 31 -0.58 3.77 19.80
C GLU A 31 -0.79 5.28 20.01
N ASP A 32 0.20 6.10 19.64
CA ASP A 32 0.12 7.56 19.67
C ASP A 32 -0.57 8.16 18.43
N GLY A 33 -1.06 7.30 17.52
CA GLY A 33 -1.68 7.68 16.26
C GLY A 33 -0.71 8.04 15.15
N SER A 34 0.61 7.92 15.39
CA SER A 34 1.60 8.19 14.36
C SER A 34 1.63 7.08 13.30
N PRO A 35 1.70 7.43 12.01
CA PRO A 35 1.87 6.46 10.95
C PRO A 35 3.34 6.07 10.79
N ARG A 36 3.59 4.77 10.64
CA ARG A 36 4.89 4.21 10.31
C ARG A 36 4.77 3.34 9.05
N ILE A 37 5.49 3.71 7.99
CA ILE A 37 5.60 2.87 6.79
C ILE A 37 6.35 1.59 7.18
N LEU A 38 5.81 0.44 6.76
CA LEU A 38 6.46 -0.84 6.99
C LEU A 38 7.57 -1.09 5.96
N GLY A 39 8.69 -1.62 6.42
CA GLY A 39 9.82 -2.05 5.59
C GLY A 39 9.57 -3.40 4.92
N GLU A 40 10.42 -3.75 3.94
CA GLU A 40 10.29 -5.01 3.18
C GLU A 40 10.57 -6.24 4.05
N GLU A 41 11.44 -6.07 5.05
CA GLU A 41 11.79 -7.10 6.02
C GLU A 41 10.69 -7.40 7.05
N GLU A 42 9.64 -6.56 7.12
CA GLU A 42 8.53 -6.72 8.04
C GLU A 42 7.46 -7.66 7.43
N PRO A 43 7.14 -8.81 8.06
CA PRO A 43 6.22 -9.79 7.49
C PRO A 43 4.81 -9.21 7.23
N GLU A 44 4.39 -8.24 8.04
CA GLU A 44 3.11 -7.53 7.88
C GLU A 44 3.05 -6.75 6.56
N ALA A 45 4.18 -6.23 6.05
CA ALA A 45 4.22 -5.55 4.76
C ALA A 45 3.88 -6.53 3.62
N ALA A 46 4.47 -7.72 3.64
CA ALA A 46 4.24 -8.76 2.66
C ALA A 46 2.78 -9.26 2.68
N GLU A 47 2.18 -9.39 3.86
CA GLU A 47 0.77 -9.79 4.01
C GLU A 47 -0.20 -8.75 3.42
N ILE A 48 0.02 -7.47 3.73
CA ILE A 48 -0.81 -6.37 3.22
C ILE A 48 -0.66 -6.26 1.69
N LEU A 49 0.57 -6.30 1.17
CA LEU A 49 0.83 -6.24 -0.28
C LEU A 49 0.27 -7.45 -1.02
N GLY A 50 0.40 -8.66 -0.48
CA GLY A 50 -0.19 -9.86 -1.06
C GLY A 50 -1.72 -9.81 -1.09
N THR A 51 -2.33 -9.24 -0.05
CA THR A 51 -3.78 -8.99 -0.02
C THR A 51 -4.19 -7.98 -1.11
N LEU A 52 -3.44 -6.89 -1.26
CA LEU A 52 -3.67 -5.90 -2.31
C LEU A 52 -3.52 -6.49 -3.72
N GLU A 53 -2.50 -7.32 -3.95
CA GLU A 53 -2.29 -8.02 -5.22
C GLU A 53 -3.48 -8.93 -5.55
N SER A 54 -3.92 -9.74 -4.58
CA SER A 54 -5.07 -10.63 -4.74
C SER A 54 -6.36 -9.87 -5.08
N LEU A 55 -6.60 -8.76 -4.39
CA LEU A 55 -7.77 -7.90 -4.66
C LEU A 55 -7.68 -7.21 -6.02
N SER A 56 -6.50 -6.72 -6.37
CA SER A 56 -6.25 -6.08 -7.66
C SER A 56 -6.55 -7.05 -8.81
N GLY A 57 -6.06 -8.30 -8.71
CA GLY A 57 -6.35 -9.35 -9.68
C GLY A 57 -7.85 -9.67 -9.82
N LYS A 58 -8.59 -9.71 -8.70
CA LYS A 58 -10.06 -9.90 -8.72
C LYS A 58 -10.82 -8.74 -9.36
N LEU A 59 -10.29 -7.52 -9.25
CA LEU A 59 -10.87 -6.30 -9.82
C LEU A 59 -10.36 -6.01 -11.23
N GLY A 60 -9.52 -6.87 -11.81
CA GLY A 60 -8.94 -6.66 -13.14
C GLY A 60 -7.96 -5.48 -13.20
N THR A 61 -7.41 -5.07 -12.06
CA THR A 61 -6.37 -4.04 -11.97
C THR A 61 -5.00 -4.71 -11.82
N GLN A 62 -4.01 -4.22 -12.55
CA GLN A 62 -2.63 -4.69 -12.40
C GLN A 62 -1.89 -3.78 -11.41
N ILE A 63 -1.30 -4.40 -10.39
CA ILE A 63 -0.38 -3.76 -9.45
C ILE A 63 0.98 -4.44 -9.61
N ASP A 64 2.03 -3.63 -9.68
CA ASP A 64 3.43 -4.09 -9.69
C ASP A 64 4.02 -3.88 -8.30
N ILE A 65 4.50 -4.95 -7.67
CA ILE A 65 5.03 -4.91 -6.30
C ILE A 65 6.55 -4.97 -6.36
N SER A 66 7.20 -4.01 -5.71
CA SER A 66 8.66 -3.95 -5.58
C SER A 66 9.03 -3.53 -4.17
N GLY A 67 9.69 -4.43 -3.44
CA GLY A 67 9.99 -4.27 -2.02
C GLY A 67 8.72 -4.06 -1.20
N ALA A 68 8.68 -2.99 -0.39
CA ALA A 68 7.53 -2.62 0.43
C ALA A 68 6.53 -1.68 -0.27
N GLU A 69 6.60 -1.55 -1.60
CA GLU A 69 5.73 -0.65 -2.36
C GLU A 69 4.99 -1.39 -3.49
N GLY A 70 3.75 -0.98 -3.73
CA GLY A 70 2.95 -1.36 -4.89
C GLY A 70 2.69 -0.18 -5.82
N LEU A 71 2.73 -0.39 -7.13
CA LEU A 71 2.50 0.64 -8.14
C LEU A 71 1.41 0.22 -9.11
N VAL A 72 0.42 1.09 -9.29
CA VAL A 72 -0.60 0.98 -10.33
C VAL A 72 -0.37 2.09 -11.35
N VAL A 73 -0.33 1.73 -12.64
CA VAL A 73 -0.25 2.68 -13.76
C VAL A 73 -1.59 2.66 -14.50
N LEU A 74 -2.16 3.84 -14.75
CA LEU A 74 -3.47 4.03 -15.36
C LEU A 74 -3.38 4.54 -16.80
#